data_AF-A0A183L792-F1
#
_entry.id   AF-A0A183L792-F1
#
_cell.length_a   1.000
_cell.length_b   1.000
_cell.length_c   1.000
_cell.angle_alpha   90.00
_cell.angle_beta   90.00
_cell.angle_gamma   90.00
#
_symmetry.space_group_name_H-M   'P 1'
#
loop_
_entity.id
_entity.type
_entity.pdbx_description
1 polymer ?
#
loop_
_entity_poly.entity_id
_entity_poly.type
_entity_poly.pdbx_seq_one_letter_code
_entity_poly.pdbx_strand_id
1 'polypeptide(L)'
;MGLPTVLFAGEVNSPNERSIRNIIHCNILSTVMMTNNILPKMLTQKGPNPGIINIASYSGLKVFPYATLYSSTKASIIQFSRCLAAEKYKKNVIIQTICPLFVSTNMTNLMKTTFFIPTAKVFAKSALDMFGVEQQTTGYFRHDLKEYLYGFLPTSVRILIIKSIANSSRKKP
;
A
#
# COMPACT_ATOMS: atom_id res chain seq x y z
N MET A 1 14.80 14.35 -28.00
CA MET A 1 13.61 13.60 -27.50
C MET A 1 12.99 14.42 -26.39
N GLY A 2 11.87 15.10 -26.66
CA GLY A 2 11.16 15.86 -25.63
C GLY A 2 10.55 14.92 -24.59
N LEU A 3 10.70 15.25 -23.31
CA LEU A 3 9.98 14.56 -22.23
C LEU A 3 8.47 14.58 -22.55
N PRO A 4 7.73 13.50 -22.25
CA PRO A 4 6.29 13.50 -22.43
C PRO A 4 5.69 14.68 -21.67
N THR A 5 4.95 15.54 -22.38
CA THR A 5 4.38 16.79 -21.86
C THR A 5 3.36 16.59 -20.72
N VAL A 6 2.96 15.33 -20.46
CA VAL A 6 2.09 14.96 -19.33
C VAL A 6 2.67 13.75 -18.61
N LEU A 7 3.35 14.00 -17.48
CA LEU A 7 4.00 12.95 -16.66
C LEU A 7 3.00 11.95 -16.04
N PHE A 8 1.77 12.40 -15.74
CA PHE A 8 0.74 11.64 -15.04
C PHE A 8 -0.48 11.35 -15.93
N ALA A 9 -0.24 11.07 -17.21
CA ALA A 9 -1.31 10.84 -18.18
C ALA A 9 -2.32 9.80 -17.68
N GLY A 10 -3.56 10.26 -17.49
CA GLY A 10 -4.64 9.43 -17.01
C GLY A 10 -4.59 9.11 -15.51
N GLU A 11 -3.94 9.86 -14.64
CA GLU A 11 -4.25 9.84 -13.20
C GLU A 11 -5.59 10.57 -12.95
N VAL A 12 -6.38 10.16 -11.95
CA VAL A 12 -7.66 10.85 -11.65
C VAL A 12 -7.32 12.25 -11.16
N ASN A 13 -7.65 13.26 -11.97
CA ASN A 13 -7.18 14.64 -11.86
C ASN A 13 -5.66 14.75 -12.02
N SER A 14 -5.19 15.08 -13.24
CA SER A 14 -3.76 15.38 -13.49
C SER A 14 -3.25 16.30 -12.37
N PRO A 15 -2.31 15.85 -11.53
CA PRO A 15 -2.08 16.48 -10.25
C PRO A 15 -1.32 17.80 -10.47
N ASN A 16 -1.84 18.88 -9.91
CA ASN A 16 -1.09 20.14 -9.81
C ASN A 16 -0.03 20.04 -8.70
N GLU A 17 0.91 20.98 -8.66
CA GLU A 17 2.02 20.97 -7.69
C GLU A 17 1.54 20.78 -6.24
N ARG A 18 0.47 21.48 -5.84
CA ARG A 18 -0.10 21.35 -4.49
C ARG A 18 -0.56 19.92 -4.21
N SER A 19 -1.25 19.28 -5.15
CA SER A 19 -1.72 17.90 -5.01
C SER A 19 -0.56 16.91 -4.95
N ILE A 20 0.49 17.13 -5.77
CA ILE A 20 1.73 16.34 -5.74
C ILE A 20 2.41 16.44 -4.37
N ARG A 21 2.57 17.66 -3.84
CA ARG A 21 3.13 17.88 -2.50
C ARG A 21 2.28 17.22 -1.42
N ASN A 22 0.96 17.37 -1.50
CA ASN A 22 0.04 16.81 -0.50
C ASN A 22 0.15 15.28 -0.42
N ILE A 23 0.18 14.57 -1.55
CA ILE A 23 0.26 13.11 -1.53
C ILE A 23 1.63 12.62 -1.04
N ILE A 24 2.73 13.29 -1.41
CA ILE A 24 4.07 12.99 -0.91
C ILE A 24 4.15 13.24 0.60
N HIS A 25 3.63 14.39 1.06
CA HIS A 25 3.62 14.73 2.49
C HIS A 25 2.75 13.75 3.29
N CYS A 26 1.56 13.44 2.80
CA CYS A 26 0.58 12.59 3.48
C CYS A 26 1.01 11.13 3.52
N ASN A 27 1.70 10.61 2.51
CA ASN A 27 2.09 9.20 2.47
C ASN A 27 3.53 8.97 2.93
N ILE A 28 4.50 9.75 2.43
CA ILE A 28 5.92 9.51 2.69
C ILE A 28 6.36 10.25 3.95
N LEU A 29 6.22 11.59 3.95
CA LEU A 29 6.76 12.41 5.04
C LEU A 29 6.12 12.05 6.38
N SER A 30 4.80 11.91 6.42
CA SER A 30 4.06 11.52 7.62
C SER A 30 4.55 10.19 8.19
N THR A 31 4.72 9.16 7.36
CA THR A 31 5.17 7.81 7.76
C THR A 31 6.57 7.87 8.36
N VAL A 32 7.49 8.56 7.69
CA VAL A 32 8.88 8.71 8.15
C VAL A 32 8.94 9.50 9.45
N MET A 33 8.23 10.64 9.53
CA MET A 33 8.22 11.49 10.73
C MET A 33 7.59 10.78 11.93
N MET A 34 6.45 10.11 11.74
CA MET A 34 5.81 9.33 12.81
C MET A 34 6.74 8.23 13.30
N THR A 35 7.37 7.49 12.38
CA THR A 35 8.34 6.45 12.72
C THR A 35 9.52 7.02 13.50
N ASN A 36 10.11 8.13 13.06
CA ASN A 36 11.21 8.80 13.74
C ASN A 36 10.85 9.21 15.17
N ASN A 37 9.62 9.67 15.39
CA ASN A 37 9.15 10.13 16.71
C ASN A 37 8.85 8.97 17.67
N ILE A 38 8.26 7.87 17.19
CA ILE A 38 7.82 6.76 18.05
C ILE A 38 8.90 5.69 18.25
N LEU A 39 9.77 5.47 17.27
CA LEU A 39 10.74 4.38 17.29
C LEU A 39 11.70 4.43 18.49
N PRO A 40 12.27 5.58 18.90
CA PRO A 40 13.13 5.64 20.09
C PRO A 40 12.44 5.14 21.35
N LYS A 41 11.15 5.46 21.53
CA LYS A 41 10.34 5.00 22.67
C LYS A 41 10.03 3.51 22.59
N MET A 42 9.74 2.98 21.40
CA MET A 42 9.47 1.56 21.21
C MET A 42 10.71 0.71 21.50
N LEU A 43 11.91 1.19 21.16
CA LEU A 43 13.17 0.49 21.40
C LEU A 43 13.53 0.33 22.89
N THR A 44 12.95 1.15 23.77
CA THR A 44 13.17 1.08 25.23
C THR A 44 12.02 0.41 25.97
N GLN A 45 10.94 0.05 25.27
CA GLN A 45 9.74 -0.54 25.86
C GLN A 45 9.99 -2.01 26.27
N LYS A 46 9.55 -2.39 27.48
CA LYS A 46 9.70 -3.74 28.04
C LYS A 46 8.48 -4.67 27.81
N GLY A 47 7.46 -4.18 27.11
CA GLY A 47 6.24 -4.94 26.82
C GLY A 47 6.43 -5.96 25.69
N PRO A 48 5.51 -6.93 25.55
CA PRO A 48 5.57 -7.90 24.46
C PRO A 48 5.33 -7.21 23.11
N ASN A 49 6.11 -7.59 22.10
CA ASN A 49 5.91 -7.27 20.69
C ASN A 49 5.70 -5.76 20.37
N PRO A 50 6.56 -4.83 20.82
CA PRO A 50 6.48 -3.45 20.36
C PRO A 50 6.66 -3.42 18.84
N GLY A 51 5.87 -2.60 18.13
CA GLY A 51 6.03 -2.55 16.69
C GLY A 51 5.23 -1.48 15.98
N ILE A 52 5.56 -1.32 14.72
CA ILE A 52 5.00 -0.35 13.78
C ILE A 52 4.40 -1.13 12.62
N ILE A 53 3.14 -0.84 12.32
CA ILE A 53 2.47 -1.33 11.12
C ILE A 53 2.32 -0.17 10.14
N ASN A 54 3.05 -0.22 9.04
CA ASN A 54 2.94 0.76 7.96
C ASN A 54 1.96 0.26 6.89
N ILE A 55 0.99 1.09 6.52
CA ILE A 55 -0.03 0.74 5.51
C ILE A 55 0.39 1.26 4.13
N ALA A 56 0.88 0.34 3.31
CA ALA A 56 1.22 0.58 1.92
C ALA A 56 0.01 0.30 1.00
N SER A 57 0.24 -0.41 -0.11
CA SER A 57 -0.78 -0.85 -1.07
C SER A 57 -0.19 -1.93 -1.96
N TYR A 58 -1.03 -2.84 -2.45
CA TYR A 58 -0.65 -3.75 -3.54
C TYR A 58 -0.15 -3.00 -4.78
N SER A 59 -0.65 -1.78 -5.04
CA SER A 59 -0.18 -0.94 -6.14
C SER A 59 1.27 -0.45 -5.96
N GLY A 60 1.82 -0.51 -4.75
CA GLY A 60 3.24 -0.26 -4.49
C GLY A 60 4.14 -1.47 -4.80
N LEU A 61 3.57 -2.67 -4.96
CA LEU A 61 4.31 -3.90 -5.25
C LEU A 61 4.38 -4.22 -6.75
N LYS A 62 3.35 -3.83 -7.51
CA LYS A 62 3.21 -4.14 -8.93
C LYS A 62 2.84 -2.89 -9.73
N VAL A 63 3.05 -2.94 -11.05
CA VAL A 63 2.71 -1.83 -11.94
C VAL A 63 1.19 -1.61 -11.95
N PHE A 64 0.76 -0.41 -11.55
CA PHE A 64 -0.65 -0.02 -11.49
C PHE A 64 -0.89 1.27 -12.29
N PRO A 65 -1.28 1.16 -13.57
CA PRO A 65 -1.58 2.31 -14.41
C PRO A 65 -2.64 3.22 -13.78
N TYR A 66 -2.55 4.52 -14.08
CA TYR A 66 -3.51 5.54 -13.64
C TYR A 66 -3.48 5.90 -12.13
N ALA A 67 -2.56 5.31 -11.39
CA ALA A 67 -2.29 5.65 -9.99
C ALA A 67 -0.78 5.84 -9.80
N THR A 68 -0.12 6.50 -10.76
CA THR A 68 1.35 6.55 -10.86
C THR A 68 1.96 7.17 -9.62
N LEU A 69 1.53 8.38 -9.23
CA LEU A 69 2.11 9.05 -8.07
C LEU A 69 1.74 8.33 -6.77
N TYR A 70 0.47 7.94 -6.62
CA TYR A 70 0.03 7.16 -5.46
C TYR A 70 0.84 5.87 -5.28
N SER A 71 0.99 5.07 -6.33
CA SER A 71 1.71 3.80 -6.32
C SER A 71 3.19 3.99 -5.98
N SER A 72 3.84 5.02 -6.54
CA SER A 72 5.21 5.39 -6.18
C SER A 72 5.37 5.72 -4.70
N THR A 73 4.43 6.48 -4.12
CA THR A 73 4.48 6.77 -2.67
C THR A 73 4.28 5.52 -1.82
N LYS A 74 3.42 4.59 -2.24
CA LYS A 74 3.21 3.31 -1.52
C LYS A 74 4.41 2.38 -1.66
N ALA A 75 5.09 2.37 -2.81
CA ALA A 75 6.37 1.67 -2.99
C ALA A 75 7.46 2.23 -2.07
N SER A 76 7.52 3.55 -1.89
CA SER A 76 8.45 4.19 -0.95
C SER A 76 8.21 3.72 0.50
N ILE A 77 6.95 3.61 0.95
CA ILE A 77 6.61 3.08 2.29
C ILE A 77 7.10 1.64 2.45
N ILE A 78 6.93 0.80 1.42
CA ILE A 78 7.39 -0.60 1.44
C ILE A 78 8.89 -0.66 1.60
N GLN A 79 9.64 0.04 0.75
CA GLN A 79 11.09 0.01 0.79
C GLN A 79 11.64 0.61 2.09
N PHE A 80 11.08 1.73 2.55
CA PHE A 80 11.41 2.35 3.84
C PHE A 80 11.27 1.35 4.99
N SER A 81 10.12 0.67 5.05
CA SER A 81 9.83 -0.27 6.13
C SER A 81 10.73 -1.50 6.07
N ARG A 82 11.04 -2.03 4.88
CA ARG A 82 11.98 -3.15 4.69
C ARG A 82 13.39 -2.79 5.14
N CYS A 83 13.90 -1.63 4.74
CA CYS A 83 15.21 -1.16 5.19
C CYS A 83 15.25 -0.99 6.71
N LEU A 84 14.23 -0.33 7.28
CA LEU A 84 14.15 -0.11 8.72
C LEU A 84 14.06 -1.42 9.50
N ALA A 85 13.27 -2.37 9.04
CA ALA A 85 13.15 -3.68 9.66
C ALA A 85 14.49 -4.43 9.66
N ALA A 86 15.24 -4.37 8.55
CA ALA A 86 16.57 -4.98 8.44
C ALA A 86 17.59 -4.34 9.42
N GLU A 87 17.55 -3.03 9.60
CA GLU A 87 18.40 -2.32 10.58
C GLU A 87 18.08 -2.67 12.04
N LYS A 88 16.82 -3.01 12.34
CA LYS A 88 16.32 -3.23 13.71
C LYS A 88 16.10 -4.70 14.07
N TYR A 89 16.52 -5.64 13.22
CA TYR A 89 16.34 -7.08 13.42
C TYR A 89 16.76 -7.59 14.81
N LYS A 90 17.77 -6.96 15.44
CA LYS A 90 18.27 -7.36 16.77
C LYS A 90 17.56 -6.70 17.97
N LYS A 91 16.60 -5.79 17.76
CA LYS A 91 16.09 -4.89 18.83
C LYS A 91 14.63 -5.13 19.26
N ASN A 92 14.10 -6.33 19.10
CA ASN A 92 12.75 -6.73 19.58
C ASN A 92 11.56 -5.87 19.09
N VAL A 93 11.75 -4.98 18.11
CA VAL A 93 10.69 -4.15 17.54
C VAL A 93 10.25 -4.74 16.20
N ILE A 94 8.97 -5.05 16.07
CA ILE A 94 8.34 -5.53 14.84
C ILE A 94 8.09 -4.34 13.93
N ILE A 95 8.65 -4.38 12.73
CA ILE A 95 8.33 -3.42 11.66
C ILE A 95 7.63 -4.21 10.57
N GLN A 96 6.32 -4.04 10.44
CA GLN A 96 5.49 -4.76 9.48
C GLN A 96 4.91 -3.80 8.46
N THR A 97 4.85 -4.23 7.21
CA THR A 97 4.18 -3.51 6.12
C THR A 97 2.98 -4.30 5.65
N ILE A 98 1.84 -3.63 5.56
CA ILE A 98 0.63 -4.20 4.98
C ILE A 98 0.38 -3.58 3.62
N CYS A 99 0.17 -4.42 2.60
CA CYS A 99 -0.06 -4.03 1.20
C CYS A 99 -1.45 -4.48 0.75
N PRO A 100 -2.53 -3.79 1.16
CA PRO A 100 -3.89 -4.23 0.84
C PRO A 100 -4.17 -4.23 -0.66
N LEU A 101 -5.02 -5.17 -1.10
CA LEU A 101 -5.81 -5.03 -2.33
C LEU A 101 -7.11 -4.26 -2.00
N PHE A 102 -8.13 -4.33 -2.87
CA PHE A 102 -9.38 -3.61 -2.67
C PHE A 102 -10.11 -4.02 -1.38
N VAL A 103 -10.40 -3.03 -0.53
CA VAL A 103 -11.21 -3.16 0.69
C VAL A 103 -12.38 -2.20 0.58
N SER A 104 -13.60 -2.64 0.92
CA SER A 104 -14.79 -1.80 0.87
C SER A 104 -14.69 -0.66 1.90
N THR A 105 -14.31 0.51 1.42
CA THR A 105 -14.11 1.76 2.18
C THR A 105 -14.58 2.96 1.37
N ASN A 106 -14.69 4.13 2.01
CA ASN A 106 -15.01 5.39 1.33
C ASN A 106 -14.01 5.72 0.20
N MET A 107 -12.72 5.42 0.39
CA MET A 107 -11.69 5.60 -0.65
C MET A 107 -11.99 4.80 -1.92
N THR A 108 -12.61 3.63 -1.78
CA THR A 108 -12.97 2.77 -2.91
C THR A 108 -14.41 2.98 -3.39
N ASN A 109 -15.10 4.04 -2.96
CA ASN A 109 -16.52 4.26 -3.22
C ASN A 109 -17.40 3.09 -2.75
N LEU A 110 -17.08 2.50 -1.59
CA LEU A 110 -17.84 1.41 -0.97
C LEU A 110 -18.13 0.26 -1.95
N MET A 111 -17.10 -0.24 -2.62
CA MET A 111 -17.23 -1.39 -3.54
C MET A 111 -18.01 -2.53 -2.88
N LYS A 112 -18.95 -3.13 -3.63
CA LYS A 112 -19.69 -4.30 -3.16
C LYS A 112 -18.72 -5.36 -2.66
N THR A 113 -18.96 -5.84 -1.44
CA THR A 113 -18.16 -6.89 -0.82
C THR A 113 -18.24 -8.17 -1.65
N THR A 114 -17.12 -8.87 -1.77
CA THR A 114 -17.02 -10.14 -2.48
C THR A 114 -16.08 -11.07 -1.72
N PHE A 115 -15.86 -12.28 -2.26
CA PHE A 115 -14.86 -13.19 -1.71
C PHE A 115 -13.48 -12.53 -1.53
N PHE A 116 -13.06 -11.68 -2.47
CA PHE A 116 -11.77 -10.98 -2.47
C PHE A 116 -11.82 -9.53 -1.99
N ILE A 117 -13.00 -8.99 -1.63
CA ILE A 117 -13.17 -7.60 -1.21
C ILE A 117 -13.87 -7.60 0.15
N PRO A 118 -13.11 -7.58 1.26
CA PRO A 118 -13.68 -7.56 2.61
C PRO A 118 -14.22 -6.17 2.98
N THR A 119 -15.01 -6.09 4.05
CA THR A 119 -15.30 -4.82 4.72
C THR A 119 -14.07 -4.31 5.46
N ALA A 120 -14.02 -3.00 5.74
CA ALA A 120 -12.96 -2.39 6.54
C ALA A 120 -12.74 -3.10 7.89
N LYS A 121 -13.82 -3.46 8.59
CA LYS A 121 -13.77 -4.14 9.90
C LYS A 121 -13.15 -5.54 9.81
N VAL A 122 -13.56 -6.33 8.81
CA VAL A 122 -13.02 -7.68 8.59
C VAL A 122 -11.55 -7.59 8.20
N PHE A 123 -11.20 -6.65 7.33
CA PHE A 123 -9.82 -6.41 6.93
C PHE A 123 -8.94 -6.01 8.12
N ALA A 124 -9.37 -5.03 8.93
CA ALA A 124 -8.60 -4.57 10.08
C ALA A 124 -8.36 -5.69 11.10
N LYS A 125 -9.36 -6.52 11.37
CA LYS A 125 -9.19 -7.70 12.24
C LYS A 125 -8.15 -8.65 11.67
N SER A 126 -8.30 -9.04 10.40
CA SER A 126 -7.35 -9.96 9.76
C SER A 126 -5.93 -9.41 9.69
N ALA A 127 -5.78 -8.10 9.50
CA ALA A 127 -4.48 -7.43 9.45
C ALA A 127 -3.78 -7.49 10.82
N LEU A 128 -4.53 -7.27 11.91
CA LEU A 128 -4.01 -7.36 13.28
C LEU A 128 -3.70 -8.80 13.69
N ASP A 129 -4.52 -9.77 13.28
CA ASP A 129 -4.25 -11.20 13.52
C ASP A 129 -2.92 -11.65 12.87
N MET A 130 -2.44 -10.93 11.85
CA MET A 130 -1.18 -11.21 11.15
C MET A 130 0.03 -10.45 11.70
N PHE A 131 -0.16 -9.65 12.76
CA PHE A 131 0.91 -8.82 13.31
C PHE A 131 2.08 -9.67 13.82
N GLY A 132 3.29 -9.39 13.29
CA GLY A 132 4.51 -10.11 13.65
C GLY A 132 4.70 -11.47 12.98
N VAL A 133 3.72 -11.95 12.19
CA VAL A 133 3.83 -13.24 11.48
C VAL A 133 4.72 -13.13 10.24
N GLU A 134 4.54 -12.06 9.45
CA GLU A 134 5.27 -11.82 8.21
C GLU A 134 5.69 -10.35 8.14
N GLN A 135 6.88 -10.04 7.64
CA GLN A 135 7.34 -8.65 7.58
C GLN A 135 6.53 -7.82 6.58
N GLN A 136 6.11 -8.44 5.47
CA GLN A 136 5.31 -7.81 4.42
C GLN A 136 4.17 -8.73 3.97
N THR A 137 2.92 -8.33 4.23
CA THR A 137 1.72 -9.13 3.89
C THR A 137 0.67 -8.25 3.23
N THR A 138 -0.33 -8.83 2.54
CA THR A 138 -1.50 -8.05 2.13
C THR A 138 -2.47 -7.76 3.29
N GLY A 139 -2.28 -8.39 4.45
CA GLY A 139 -3.11 -8.23 5.66
C GLY A 139 -4.43 -8.99 5.60
N TYR A 140 -4.68 -9.77 4.55
CA TYR A 140 -5.88 -10.60 4.41
C TYR A 140 -5.57 -11.83 3.56
N PHE A 141 -5.71 -13.02 4.12
CA PHE A 141 -5.32 -14.27 3.42
C PHE A 141 -5.90 -14.41 2.00
N ARG A 142 -7.14 -13.96 1.76
CA ARG A 142 -7.73 -14.04 0.41
C ARG A 142 -7.10 -13.05 -0.57
N HIS A 143 -6.56 -11.93 -0.08
CA HIS A 143 -5.74 -11.04 -0.88
C HIS A 143 -4.39 -11.70 -1.23
N ASP A 144 -3.76 -12.41 -0.29
CA ASP A 144 -2.51 -13.15 -0.55
C ASP A 144 -2.73 -14.25 -1.60
N LEU A 145 -3.82 -15.03 -1.48
CA LEU A 145 -4.20 -16.03 -2.48
C LEU A 145 -4.39 -15.39 -3.86
N LYS A 146 -5.08 -14.26 -3.92
CA LYS A 146 -5.28 -13.53 -5.17
C LYS A 146 -3.96 -13.02 -5.74
N GLU A 147 -3.09 -12.46 -4.91
CA GLU A 147 -1.78 -11.97 -5.33
C GLU A 147 -0.92 -13.10 -5.90
N TYR A 148 -0.90 -14.25 -5.22
CA TYR A 148 -0.20 -15.46 -5.64
C TYR A 148 -0.69 -15.95 -7.02
N LEU A 149 -2.01 -16.05 -7.22
CA LEU A 149 -2.58 -16.44 -8.51
C LEU A 149 -2.27 -15.42 -9.62
N TYR A 150 -2.34 -14.13 -9.32
CA TYR A 150 -1.95 -13.09 -10.27
C TYR A 150 -0.44 -13.11 -10.57
N GLY A 151 0.37 -13.69 -9.69
CA GLY A 151 1.81 -13.87 -9.87
C GLY A 151 2.17 -14.68 -11.12
N PHE A 152 1.32 -15.63 -11.53
CA PHE A 152 1.53 -16.46 -12.72
C PHE A 152 1.30 -15.72 -14.04
N LEU A 153 0.63 -14.57 -14.02
CA LEU A 153 0.36 -13.80 -15.23
C LEU A 153 1.56 -12.93 -15.62
N PRO A 154 1.97 -12.91 -16.91
CA PRO A 154 2.96 -11.97 -17.40
C PRO A 154 2.58 -10.53 -17.07
N THR A 155 3.58 -9.67 -16.84
CA THR A 155 3.36 -8.25 -16.47
C THR A 155 2.49 -7.51 -17.48
N SER A 156 2.66 -7.77 -18.78
CA SER A 156 1.83 -7.19 -19.85
C SER A 156 0.34 -7.51 -19.66
N VAL A 157 0.01 -8.78 -19.40
CA VAL A 157 -1.37 -9.24 -19.16
C VAL A 157 -1.96 -8.59 -17.91
N ARG A 158 -1.18 -8.53 -16.82
CA ARG A 158 -1.62 -7.86 -15.59
C ARG A 158 -1.93 -6.38 -15.82
N ILE A 159 -1.08 -5.67 -16.55
CA ILE A 159 -1.28 -4.27 -16.91
C ILE A 159 -2.58 -4.11 -17.72
N LEU A 160 -2.86 -4.99 -18.68
CA LEU A 160 -4.10 -4.94 -19.46
C LEU A 160 -5.35 -5.14 -18.57
N ILE A 161 -5.31 -6.11 -17.66
CA ILE A 161 -6.40 -6.36 -16.70
C ILE A 161 -6.62 -5.14 -15.81
N ILE A 162 -5.56 -4.58 -15.23
CA ILE A 162 -5.64 -3.40 -14.36
C ILE A 162 -6.17 -2.19 -15.13
N LYS A 163 -5.71 -1.96 -16.37
CA LYS A 163 -6.25 -0.89 -17.23
C LYS A 163 -7.75 -1.07 -17.48
N SER A 164 -8.19 -2.29 -17.76
CA SER A 164 -9.61 -2.61 -17.96
C SER A 164 -10.44 -2.29 -16.73
N ILE A 165 -9.99 -2.72 -15.54
CA ILE A 165 -10.65 -2.43 -14.25
C ILE A 165 -10.72 -0.91 -14.02
N ALA A 166 -9.59 -0.21 -14.16
CA ALA A 166 -9.52 1.23 -13.94
C ALA A 166 -10.43 2.02 -14.90
N ASN A 167 -10.46 1.63 -16.17
CA ASN A 167 -11.35 2.23 -17.17
C ASN A 167 -12.83 1.96 -16.88
N SER A 168 -13.17 0.76 -16.39
CA SER A 168 -14.54 0.45 -15.96
C SER A 168 -14.97 1.28 -14.76
N SER A 169 -14.07 1.54 -13.80
CA SER A 169 -14.36 2.38 -12.64
C SER A 169 -14.55 3.86 -13.01
N ARG A 170 -13.92 4.34 -14.10
CA ARG A 170 -14.06 5.70 -14.62
C ARG A 170 -15.34 5.97 -15.39
N LYS A 171 -15.94 4.93 -15.94
CA LYS A 171 -17.18 5.03 -16.72
C LYS A 171 -18.45 5.01 -15.86
N LYS A 172 -18.32 4.80 -14.55
CA LYS A 172 -19.46 4.91 -13.63
C LYS A 172 -19.74 6.41 -13.39
N PRO A 173 -20.98 6.87 -13.65
CA PRO A 173 -21.37 8.26 -13.48
C PRO A 173 -21.24 8.70 -12.02
#